data_AF-A0A4Z2D284-F1
#
_entry.id   AF-A0A4Z2D284-F1
#
_cell.length_a   1.000
_cell.length_b   1.000
_cell.length_c   1.000
_cell.angle_alpha   90.00
_cell.angle_beta   90.00
_cell.angle_gamma   90.00
#
_symmetry.space_group_name_H-M   'P 1'
#
loop_
_entity.id
_entity.type
_entity.pdbx_description
1 polymer ?
#
loop_
_entity_poly.entity_id
_entity_poly.type
_entity_poly.pdbx_seq_one_letter_code
_entity_poly.pdbx_strand_id
1 'polypeptide(L)' 'MSRFCGNLNLNITVQRVANVVARRALNLNLVAGRSPVSVAAAAIYMAAYALGYRKEKRAMYLMHQ' A
#
# COMPACT_ATOMS: atom_id res chain seq x y z
N MET A 1 3.97 6.85 0.64
CA MET A 1 2.60 6.48 0.22
C MET A 1 1.88 7.54 -0.62
N SER A 2 2.11 8.86 -0.43
CA SER A 2 1.33 9.90 -1.13
C SER A 2 1.41 9.84 -2.67
N ARG A 3 2.59 9.56 -3.24
CA ARG A 3 2.81 9.50 -4.70
C ARG A 3 1.99 8.40 -5.39
N PHE A 4 1.93 7.22 -4.78
CA PHE A 4 1.15 6.08 -5.29
C PHE A 4 -0.36 6.26 -5.14
N CYS A 5 -0.82 6.78 -4.00
CA CYS A 5 -2.24 7.03 -3.80
C CYS A 5 -2.78 8.21 -4.63
N GLY A 6 -1.95 9.23 -4.89
CA GLY A 6 -2.29 10.34 -5.78
C GLY A 6 -2.54 9.89 -7.22
N ASN A 7 -1.67 9.03 -7.76
CA ASN A 7 -1.84 8.46 -9.11
C ASN A 7 -3.08 7.54 -9.24
N LEU A 8 -3.50 6.87 -8.17
CA LEU A 8 -4.65 5.95 -8.21
C LEU A 8 -5.98 6.57 -7.77
N ASN A 9 -6.00 7.88 -7.43
CA ASN A 9 -7.16 8.56 -6.86
C ASN A 9 -7.69 7.80 -5.62
N LEU A 10 -6.79 7.25 -4.81
CA LEU A 10 -7.14 6.48 -3.62
C LEU A 10 -7.48 7.43 -2.48
N ASN A 11 -8.61 7.15 -1.81
CA ASN A 11 -9.10 7.94 -0.69
C ASN A 11 -8.04 8.07 0.43
N ILE A 12 -8.00 9.22 1.10
CA ILE A 12 -7.10 9.52 2.23
C ILE A 12 -7.17 8.43 3.32
N THR A 13 -8.34 7.80 3.47
CA THR A 13 -8.58 6.66 4.39
C THR A 13 -7.69 5.46 4.03
N VAL A 14 -7.60 5.09 2.75
CA VAL A 14 -6.72 4.00 2.29
C VAL A 14 -5.26 4.33 2.60
N GLN A 15 -4.87 5.58 2.38
CA GLN A 15 -3.50 6.04 2.61
C GLN A 15 -3.13 5.99 4.10
N ARG A 16 -4.05 6.38 4.99
CA ARG A 16 -3.87 6.24 6.46
C ARG A 16 -3.75 4.78 6.87
N VAL A 17 -4.67 3.92 6.43
CA VAL A 17 -4.67 2.50 6.79
C VAL A 17 -3.38 1.82 6.32
N ALA A 18 -2.96 2.08 5.07
CA ALA A 18 -1.70 1.55 4.54
C ALA A 18 -0.49 2.00 5.38
N ASN A 19 -0.47 3.25 5.84
CA ASN A 19 0.62 3.78 6.67
C ASN A 19 0.65 3.12 8.06
N VAL A 20 -0.51 2.85 8.66
CA VAL A 20 -0.62 2.10 9.92
C VAL A 20 -0.15 0.66 9.74
N VAL A 21 -0.58 -0.02 8.67
CA VAL A 21 -0.18 -1.40 8.36
C VAL A 21 1.33 -1.50 8.17
N ALA A 22 1.93 -0.60 7.36
CA ALA A 22 3.37 -0.60 7.12
C ALA A 22 4.16 -0.35 8.41
N ARG A 23 3.72 0.59 9.27
CA ARG A 23 4.38 0.83 10.57
C ARG A 23 4.29 -0.36 11.50
N ARG A 24 3.12 -1.02 11.57
CA ARG A 24 2.97 -2.25 12.36
C ARG A 24 3.88 -3.35 11.84
N ALA A 25 3.93 -3.56 10.51
CA ALA A 25 4.80 -4.55 9.90
C ALA A 25 6.29 -4.29 10.19
N LEU A 26 6.71 -3.03 10.19
CA LEU A 26 8.08 -2.62 10.59
C LEU A 26 8.34 -2.86 12.07
N ASN A 27 7.40 -2.50 12.94
CA ASN A 27 7.54 -2.68 14.39
C ASN A 27 7.59 -4.16 14.79
N LEU A 28 6.83 -5.00 14.09
CA LEU A 28 6.84 -6.46 14.21
C LEU A 28 8.00 -7.13 13.48
N ASN A 29 8.91 -6.37 12.87
CA ASN A 29 10.05 -6.87 12.09
C ASN A 29 9.68 -7.81 10.92
N LEU A 30 8.42 -7.84 10.48
CA LEU A 30 7.92 -8.75 9.45
C LEU A 30 8.44 -8.44 8.04
N VAL A 31 8.91 -7.21 7.84
CA VAL A 31 9.38 -6.70 6.54
C VAL A 31 10.86 -6.34 6.55
N ALA A 32 11.60 -6.79 7.59
CA ALA A 32 13.05 -6.62 7.64
C ALA A 32 13.71 -7.34 6.46
N GLY A 33 14.56 -6.62 5.71
CA GLY A 33 15.21 -7.12 4.50
C GLY A 33 14.39 -6.95 3.20
N ARG A 34 13.19 -6.35 3.25
CA ARG A 34 12.42 -5.99 2.03
C ARG A 34 12.59 -4.51 1.69
N SER A 35 12.57 -4.21 0.40
CA SER A 35 12.64 -2.82 -0.08
C SER A 35 11.43 -2.03 0.43
N PRO A 36 11.63 -0.82 1.01
CA PRO A 36 10.55 -0.01 1.57
C PRO A 36 9.46 0.35 0.54
N VAL A 37 9.82 0.37 -0.76
CA VAL A 37 8.87 0.60 -1.86
C VAL A 37 7.92 -0.59 -2.01
N SER A 38 8.43 -1.83 -1.99
CA SER A 38 7.59 -3.03 -2.04
C SER A 38 6.69 -3.15 -0.81
N VAL A 39 7.20 -2.80 0.37
CA VAL A 39 6.41 -2.78 1.61
C VAL A 39 5.27 -1.76 1.51
N ALA A 40 5.55 -0.56 1.00
CA ALA A 40 4.53 0.46 0.80
C ALA A 40 3.46 0.00 -0.21
N ALA A 41 3.86 -0.63 -1.32
CA ALA A 41 2.94 -1.17 -2.32
C ALA A 41 2.03 -2.27 -1.73
N ALA A 42 2.61 -3.23 -0.99
CA ALA A 42 1.84 -4.29 -0.33
C ALA A 42 0.88 -3.75 0.74
N ALA A 43 1.30 -2.75 1.52
CA ALA A 43 0.44 -2.11 2.52
C ALA A 43 -0.72 -1.35 1.89
N ILE A 44 -0.49 -0.66 0.75
CA ILE A 44 -1.55 0.01 -0.03
C ILE A 44 -2.52 -1.03 -0.60
N TYR A 45 -2.03 -2.16 -1.13
CA TYR A 45 -2.86 -3.25 -1.61
C TYR A 45 -3.79 -3.79 -0.52
N MET A 46 -3.22 -4.15 0.63
CA MET A 46 -3.99 -4.66 1.77
C MET A 46 -5.03 -3.65 2.24
N ALA A 47 -4.65 -2.37 2.36
CA ALA A 47 -5.57 -1.32 2.78
C ALA A 47 -6.71 -1.11 1.77
N ALA A 48 -6.41 -1.07 0.47
CA ALA A 48 -7.42 -0.91 -0.58
C ALA A 48 -8.37 -2.12 -0.62
N TYR A 49 -7.82 -3.34 -0.51
CA TYR A 49 -8.59 -4.57 -0.45
C TYR A 49 -9.51 -4.60 0.78
N ALA A 50 -8.99 -4.28 1.96
CA ALA A 50 -9.76 -4.26 3.21
C ALA A 50 -10.88 -3.20 3.20
N LEU A 51 -10.67 -2.08 2.51
CA LEU A 51 -11.66 -1.01 2.34
C LEU A 51 -12.62 -1.26 1.16
N GLY A 52 -12.54 -2.41 0.49
CA GLY A 52 -13.44 -2.77 -0.61
C GLY A 52 -13.16 -2.04 -1.93
N TYR A 53 -12.05 -1.31 -2.04
CA TYR A 53 -11.60 -0.69 -3.30
C TYR A 53 -11.04 -1.77 -4.24
N ARG A 54 -11.92 -2.53 -4.88
CA ARG A 54 -11.57 -3.40 -6.02
C ARG A 54 -11.27 -2.55 -7.25
N LYS A 55 -10.06 -2.00 -7.37
CA LYS A 55 -9.52 -1.68 -8.70
C LYS A 55 -8.72 -2.90 -9.18
N GLU A 56 -9.07 -3.38 -10.37
CA GLU A 56 -8.53 -4.57 -11.00
C GLU A 56 -7.01 -4.70 -10.85
N LYS A 57 -6.55 -5.96 -10.70
CA LYS A 57 -5.15 -6.38 -10.51
C LYS A 57 -4.13 -5.72 -11.47
N ARG A 58 -4.57 -5.12 -12.59
CA ARG A 58 -3.77 -4.40 -13.58
C ARG A 58 -3.23 -3.03 -13.13
N ALA A 59 -3.97 -2.26 -12.34
CA ALA A 59 -3.54 -0.91 -11.96
C ALA A 59 -2.31 -0.90 -11.04
N MET A 60 -2.05 -2.00 -10.32
CA MET A 60 -0.89 -2.14 -9.44
C MET A 60 0.36 -2.70 -10.13
N TYR A 61 0.22 -3.46 -11.22
CA TYR A 61 1.39 -3.86 -12.02
C TYR A 61 2.14 -2.63 -12.57
N LEU A 62 1.40 -1.56 -12.90
CA LEU A 62 1.93 -0.27 -13.31
C LEU A 62 2.65 0.52 -12.19
N MET A 63 2.53 0.11 -10.92
CA MET A 63 3.34 0.72 -9.83
C MET A 63 4.72 0.06 -9.69
N HIS A 64 4.96 -1.07 -10.35
CA HIS A 64 6.23 -1.82 -10.27
C HIS A 64 7.17 -1.47 -11.44
N GLN A 65 6.76 -0.58 -12.34
CA GLN A 65 7.55 -0.04 -13.45
C GLN A 65 7.82 1.44 -13.20
#